data_AF-A0A518BSD2-F1
#
_entry.id   AF-A0A518BSD2-F1
#
_cell.length_a   1.000
_cell.length_b   1.000
_cell.length_c   1.000
_cell.angle_alpha   90.00
_cell.angle_beta   90.00
_cell.angle_gamma   90.00
#
_symmetry.space_group_name_H-M   'P 1'
#
loop_
_entity.id
_entity.type
_entity.pdbx_description
1 polymer ?
#
loop_
_entity_poly.entity_id
_entity_poly.type
_entity_poly.pdbx_seq_one_letter_code
_entity_poly.pdbx_strand_id
1 'polypeptide(L)' 'MSIKVQVRPNESLEAALRRFKRQCNYGGVFRMAKANTWHEKRSDARRRERRERIRTIQKATRKAQRRAGGRVR' A
#
# COMPACT_ATOMS: atom_id res chain seq x y z
N MET A 1 15.45 1.42 -5.84
CA MET A 1 14.40 2.45 -6.05
C MET A 1 14.50 3.45 -4.90
N SER A 2 15.09 4.63 -5.11
CA SER A 2 15.22 5.63 -4.03
C SER A 2 14.03 6.57 -4.03
N ILE A 3 13.30 6.65 -2.91
CA ILE A 3 12.22 7.63 -2.74
C ILE A 3 12.85 8.98 -2.40
N LYS A 4 12.64 9.98 -3.27
CA LYS A 4 13.12 11.34 -3.07
C LYS A 4 11.94 12.30 -3.13
N VAL A 5 11.85 13.23 -2.18
CA VAL A 5 10.84 14.30 -2.16
C VAL A 5 11.57 15.63 -2.00
N GLN A 6 11.43 16.50 -2.99
CA GLN A 6 11.90 17.88 -2.89
C GLN A 6 10.82 18.74 -2.23
N VAL A 7 11.23 19.60 -1.30
CA VAL A 7 10.37 20.57 -0.64
C VAL A 7 10.18 21.76 -1.56
N ARG A 8 8.94 22.19 -1.75
CA ARG A 8 8.62 23.37 -2.56
C ARG A 8 8.66 24.64 -1.69
N PRO A 9 9.02 25.81 -2.25
CA PRO A 9 9.15 27.05 -1.47
C PRO A 9 7.85 27.50 -0.79
N ASN A 10 6.67 27.16 -1.32
CA ASN A 10 5.35 27.53 -0.75
C ASN A 10 4.71 26.39 0.06
N GLU A 11 5.50 25.49 0.64
CA GLU A 11 4.98 24.33 1.37
C GLU A 11 5.50 24.27 2.80
N SER A 12 4.61 23.90 3.73
CA SER A 12 5.01 23.58 5.10
C SER A 12 5.81 22.28 5.14
N LEU A 13 6.80 22.22 6.05
CA LEU A 13 7.60 21.00 6.26
C LEU A 13 6.72 19.76 6.51
N GLU A 14 5.63 19.94 7.26
CA GLU A 14 4.67 18.88 7.56
C GLU A 14 3.99 18.33 6.30
N ALA A 15 3.60 19.20 5.37
CA ALA A 15 3.00 18.77 4.10
C ALA A 15 4.01 17.96 3.27
N ALA A 16 5.29 18.35 3.24
CA ALA A 16 6.34 17.61 2.56
C ALA A 16 6.57 16.22 3.19
N LEU A 17 6.61 16.13 4.53
CA LEU A 17 6.71 14.86 5.26
C LEU A 17 5.50 13.96 4.98
N ARG A 18 4.30 14.54 4.89
CA ARG A 18 3.09 13.80 4.55
C ARG A 18 3.16 13.22 3.13
N ARG A 19 3.73 13.94 2.17
CA ARG A 19 3.98 13.41 0.81
C ARG A 19 5.01 12.28 0.83
N PHE A 20 6.11 12.46 1.55
CA PHE A 20 7.14 11.43 1.70
C PHE A 20 6.55 10.14 2.28
N LYS A 21 5.80 10.24 3.38
CA LYS A 21 5.10 9.09 3.98
C LYS A 21 4.16 8.41 2.98
N ARG A 22 3.42 9.17 2.16
CA ARG A 22 2.58 8.60 1.10
C ARG A 22 3.41 7.86 0.04
N GLN A 23 4.54 8.42 -0.39
CA GLN A 23 5.43 7.75 -1.34
C GLN A 23 6.03 6.46 -0.75
N CYS A 24 6.45 6.45 0.52
CA CYS A 24 6.92 5.23 1.20
C CYS A 24 5.83 4.16 1.31
N ASN A 25 4.59 4.57 1.59
CA ASN A 25 3.45 3.67 1.65
C ASN A 25 3.11 3.10 0.27
N TYR A 26 3.14 3.93 -0.79
CA TYR A 26 2.88 3.51 -2.15
C TYR A 26 3.97 2.55 -2.66
N GLY A 27 5.23 2.88 -2.42
CA GLY A 27 6.38 2.02 -2.72
C GLY A 27 6.48 0.77 -1.84
N GLY A 28 5.59 0.61 -0.86
CA GLY A 28 5.56 -0.58 0.00
C GLY A 28 6.77 -0.75 0.90
N VAL A 29 7.57 0.32 1.13
CA VAL A 29 8.86 0.25 1.84
C VAL A 29 8.69 -0.34 3.24
N PHE A 30 7.70 0.11 4.00
CA PHE A 30 7.44 -0.43 5.34
C PHE A 30 6.96 -1.89 5.32
N ARG A 31 6.23 -2.28 4.27
CA ARG A 31 5.75 -3.66 4.10
C ARG A 31 6.91 -4.58 3.77
N MET A 32 7.82 -4.16 2.90
CA MET A 32 9.04 -4.91 2.57
C MET A 32 9.96 -5.01 3.77
N ALA A 33 10.17 -3.91 4.50
CA ALA A 33 10.97 -3.90 5.72
C ALA A 33 10.45 -4.95 6.71
N LYS A 34 9.13 -4.97 6.96
CA LYS A 34 8.49 -5.96 7.85
C LYS A 34 8.51 -7.39 7.29
N ALA A 35 8.45 -7.57 5.98
CA ALA A 35 8.55 -8.90 5.37
C ALA A 35 9.96 -9.49 5.46
N ASN A 36 10.98 -8.62 5.48
CA ASN A 36 12.39 -9.02 5.49
C ASN A 36 13.00 -9.05 6.90
N THR A 37 12.23 -8.79 7.97
CA THR A 37 12.77 -8.82 9.34
C THR A 37 13.14 -10.23 9.80
N TRP A 38 12.57 -11.28 9.20
CA TRP A 38 12.86 -12.67 9.52
C TRP A 38 12.85 -13.52 8.26
N HIS A 39 13.62 -14.61 8.27
CA HIS A 39 13.57 -15.57 7.17
C HIS A 39 12.24 -16.32 7.20
N GLU A 40 11.50 -16.19 6.11
CA GLU A 40 10.23 -16.88 5.96
C GLU A 40 10.35 -18.05 4.99
N LYS A 41 9.81 -19.20 5.39
CA LYS A 41 9.82 -20.40 4.57
C LYS A 41 9.02 -20.19 3.29
N ARG A 42 9.49 -20.76 2.17
CA ARG A 42 8.82 -20.66 0.85
C ARG A 42 7.35 -21.10 0.84
N SER A 43 6.95 -22.02 1.72
CA SER A 43 5.54 -22.40 1.89
C SER A 43 4.68 -21.26 2.41
N ASP A 44 5.22 -20.50 3.36
CA ASP A 44 4.49 -19.41 4.03
C ASP A 44 4.47 -18.17 3.15
N ALA A 45 5.56 -17.93 2.40
CA ALA A 45 5.60 -17.05 1.22
C ALA A 45 4.41 -17.26 0.27
N ARG A 46 4.23 -18.49 -0.21
CA ARG A 46 3.13 -18.85 -1.12
C ARG A 46 1.76 -18.67 -0.48
N ARG A 47 1.60 -19.03 0.81
CA ARG A 47 0.33 -18.84 1.54
C ARG A 47 -0.04 -17.37 1.68
N ARG A 48 0.92 -16.49 1.98
CA ARG A 48 0.66 -15.05 2.08
C ARG A 48 0.29 -14.46 0.73
N GLU A 49 1.02 -14.80 -0.32
CA GLU A 49 0.75 -14.29 -1.66
C GLU A 49 -0.67 -14.69 -2.12
N ARG A 50 -1.06 -15.96 -1.90
CA ARG A 50 -2.43 -16.42 -2.20
C ARG A 50 -3.48 -15.61 -1.43
N ARG A 51 -3.28 -15.40 -0.13
CA ARG A 51 -4.19 -14.60 0.71
C ARG A 51 -4.28 -13.14 0.23
N GLU A 52 -3.17 -12.56 -0.18
CA GLU A 52 -3.12 -11.18 -0.69
C GLU A 52 -3.81 -11.05 -2.04
N ARG A 53 -3.61 -11.99 -2.97
CA ARG A 53 -4.32 -12.03 -4.25
C ARG A 53 -5.84 -12.08 -4.03
N ILE A 54 -6.31 -12.98 -3.16
CA ILE A 54 -7.74 -13.08 -2.81
C ILE A 54 -8.26 -11.76 -2.23
N ARG A 55 -7.53 -11.15 -1.30
CA ARG A 55 -7.91 -9.84 -0.72
C ARG A 55 -7.97 -8.74 -1.78
N THR A 56 -7.05 -8.72 -2.74
CA THR A 56 -7.04 -7.73 -3.83
C THR A 56 -8.27 -7.89 -4.72
N ILE A 57 -8.60 -9.13 -5.09
CA ILE A 57 -9.81 -9.44 -5.88
C ILE A 57 -11.06 -8.99 -5.12
N GLN A 58 -11.20 -9.37 -3.85
CA GLN A 58 -12.35 -8.98 -3.01
C GLN A 58 -12.50 -7.46 -2.85
N LYS A 59 -11.39 -6.72 -2.75
CA LYS A 59 -11.42 -5.26 -2.70
C LYS A 59 -11.86 -4.66 -4.04
N ALA A 60 -11.37 -5.21 -5.15
CA ALA A 60 -11.73 -4.77 -6.48
C ALA A 60 -13.21 -5.01 -6.77
N THR A 61 -13.74 -6.20 -6.44
CA THR A 61 -15.17 -6.52 -6.59
C THR A 61 -16.04 -5.60 -5.74
N ARG A 62 -15.70 -5.38 -4.46
CA ARG A 62 -16.44 -4.44 -3.59
C ARG A 62 -16.40 -3.00 -4.14
N LYS A 63 -15.28 -2.57 -4.70
CA LYS A 63 -15.16 -1.23 -5.31
C LYS A 63 -15.99 -1.11 -6.58
N ALA A 64 -16.03 -2.15 -7.42
CA ALA A 64 -16.86 -2.21 -8.61
C ALA A 64 -18.36 -2.16 -8.25
N GLN A 65 -18.79 -2.95 -7.26
CA GLN A 65 -20.17 -2.92 -6.73
C GLN A 65 -20.56 -1.54 -6.20
N ARG A 66 -19.68 -0.88 -5.42
CA ARG A 66 -19.91 0.49 -4.93
C ARG A 66 -20.08 1.49 -6.08
N ARG A 67 -19.31 1.35 -7.15
CA ARG A 67 -19.39 2.22 -8.35
C ARG A 67 -20.63 1.93 -9.20
N ALA A 68 -21.08 0.68 -9.25
CA ALA A 68 -22.20 0.24 -10.08
C ALA A 68 -23.59 0.62 -9.52
N GLY A 69 -23.71 0.96 -8.23
CA GLY A 69 -25.00 1.46 -7.69
C GLY A 69 -25.27 1.24 -6.21
N GLY A 70 -24.27 1.33 -5.34
CA GLY A 70 -24.44 1.00 -3.91
C GLY A 70 -24.71 2.18 -2.98
N ARG A 71 -25.75 2.98 -3.22
CA ARG A 71 -26.48 3.70 -2.15
C ARG A 71 -27.75 2.89 -1.88
N VAL A 72 -27.58 1.67 -1.37
CA VAL A 72 -28.68 1.05 -0.64
C VAL A 72 -28.72 1.81 0.69
N ARG A 73 -29.87 2.43 0.95
CA ARG A 73 -30.17 3.20 2.16
C ARG A 73 -29.71 2.46 3.42
#